data_AF-M0EEM5-F1
#
_entry.id   AF-M0EEM5-F1
#
_cell.length_a   1.000
_cell.length_b   1.000
_cell.length_c   1.000
_cell.angle_alpha   90.00
_cell.angle_beta   90.00
_cell.angle_gamma   90.00
#
_symmetry.space_group_name_H-M   'P 1'
#
loop_
_entity.id
_entity.type
_entity.pdbx_description
1 polymer ?
#
loop_
_entity_poly.entity_id
_entity_poly.type
_entity_poly.pdbx_seq_one_letter_code
_entity_poly.pdbx_strand_id
1 'polypeptide(L)'
;MNCGERGAPSERAQSEVLGTVLLLGLTVAVVGTTVALGGAALDDSQRTADFQRVEGAMTQVDSKASLVAHGESPAQRVRMDVRRNADLRVDEDAGWMRIEVTTSESPNATNETVPLGAVVYERGGDTVAYQGGGVWRSTGGGSTMVSPPEFHYRGTGGTETLTLPLVTIENSSERLGDEVRITGSGARPEQVFPSPNGSNPLLGGNVTITVQSDYADAWGRFFETRTSASVTDLTDRRVEVRLRTKTIHPTLSAGVSATGRSTFDTGGVDRLEADSYDSTDETYANQTPSDGAVIQTRDQFRLTAGGGGNTETITIRGDLIAESYNIPSGQSDKLNVTGDRRTEAAFDSLPAVDGAITARIDDVRDRDLAANGDYRGSGFDLSGDDVEEIRNDTFVDGDVSLVDQATLIVTDGATLHVNGTLTAEGTASRVELDSGGGDVEVLTEGAVNLTENATIRSLGGGNADLSVDDSLSLAGTASVTTGADTRLEVHNTGDIDIDDAASMTADEDKSGNLWTYSSADTIEFEGGVGNGVRFTGMFYAPQSAASLADEMEIYGSFTFETFSFDDAEIDIHYDESLQTEQPFEGNSVPVVSHLHVSRHGVVVESD
;
A
#
# COMPACT_ATOMS: atom_id res chain seq x y z
N MET A 1 117.06 -17.36 44.06
CA MET A 1 115.73 -18.02 44.05
C MET A 1 114.78 -17.03 44.70
N ASN A 2 113.70 -16.50 44.11
CA ASN A 2 112.83 -16.99 43.03
C ASN A 2 112.14 -15.83 42.27
N CYS A 3 111.92 -16.08 40.97
CA CYS A 3 110.98 -15.56 39.95
C CYS A 3 109.84 -14.61 40.41
N GLY A 4 109.44 -13.53 39.70
CA GLY A 4 108.97 -13.47 38.28
C GLY A 4 107.59 -14.15 38.16
N GLU A 5 106.51 -13.67 37.52
CA GLU A 5 106.13 -12.50 36.71
C GLU A 5 104.61 -12.71 36.36
N ARG A 6 103.96 -11.78 35.62
CA ARG A 6 102.65 -11.85 34.90
C ARG A 6 101.45 -11.30 35.68
N GLY A 7 100.68 -10.33 35.20
CA GLY A 7 100.41 -9.89 33.82
C GLY A 7 98.89 -9.96 33.62
N ALA A 8 98.22 -8.82 33.56
CA ALA A 8 96.77 -8.71 33.40
C ALA A 8 96.31 -9.01 31.96
N PRO A 9 95.25 -9.83 31.80
CA PRO A 9 94.17 -9.55 30.83
C PRO A 9 92.79 -9.87 31.47
N SER A 10 91.61 -9.39 31.11
CA SER A 10 91.09 -8.48 30.09
C SER A 10 89.57 -8.40 30.32
N GLU A 11 89.00 -7.22 30.57
CA GLU A 11 87.54 -6.97 30.76
C GLU A 11 86.72 -6.98 29.45
N ARG A 12 87.04 -7.85 28.48
CA ARG A 12 86.33 -7.94 27.18
C ARG A 12 85.48 -9.20 26.98
N ALA A 13 85.30 -10.02 28.01
CA ALA A 13 84.43 -11.21 27.96
C ALA A 13 83.00 -11.00 28.50
N GLN A 14 82.72 -9.87 29.16
CA GLN A 14 81.39 -9.57 29.72
C GLN A 14 80.41 -9.00 28.69
N SER A 15 80.89 -8.24 27.70
CA SER A 15 80.03 -7.57 26.70
C SER A 15 79.41 -8.53 25.69
N GLU A 16 80.06 -9.65 25.38
CA GLU A 16 79.54 -10.69 24.49
C GLU A 16 78.40 -11.46 25.16
N VAL A 17 78.57 -11.78 26.45
CA VAL A 17 77.54 -12.45 27.25
C VAL A 17 76.33 -11.54 27.47
N LEU A 18 76.55 -10.26 27.79
CA LEU A 18 75.46 -9.28 27.94
C LEU A 18 74.69 -9.08 26.62
N GLY A 19 75.40 -8.97 25.49
CA GLY A 19 74.78 -8.84 24.17
C GLY A 19 73.95 -10.06 23.78
N THR A 20 74.44 -11.26 24.10
CA THR A 20 73.72 -12.52 23.85
C THR A 20 72.46 -12.64 24.70
N VAL A 21 72.54 -12.29 25.99
CA VAL A 21 71.39 -12.31 26.90
C VAL A 21 70.34 -11.28 26.50
N LEU A 22 70.75 -10.07 26.08
CA LEU A 22 69.83 -9.03 25.61
C LEU A 22 69.15 -9.42 24.29
N LEU A 23 69.87 -10.03 23.35
CA LEU A 23 69.29 -10.56 22.11
C LEU A 23 68.28 -11.68 22.41
N LEU A 24 68.61 -12.60 23.32
CA LEU A 24 67.69 -13.67 23.74
C LEU A 24 66.45 -13.11 24.46
N GLY A 25 66.62 -12.10 25.31
CA GLY A 25 65.51 -11.42 25.98
C GLY A 25 64.61 -10.69 24.98
N LEU A 26 65.19 -10.00 24.00
CA LEU A 26 64.44 -9.31 22.94
C LEU A 26 63.71 -10.29 22.02
N THR A 27 64.34 -11.41 21.63
CA THR A 27 63.67 -12.40 20.78
C THR A 27 62.49 -13.05 21.50
N VAL A 28 62.66 -13.40 22.78
CA VAL A 28 61.55 -13.93 23.60
C VAL A 28 60.44 -12.89 23.76
N ALA A 29 60.79 -11.62 23.98
CA ALA A 29 59.80 -10.55 24.09
C ALA A 29 59.01 -10.36 22.78
N VAL A 30 59.70 -10.27 21.63
CA VAL A 30 59.06 -10.10 20.33
C VAL A 30 58.18 -11.31 19.98
N VAL A 31 58.70 -12.54 20.13
CA VAL A 31 57.92 -13.76 19.89
C VAL A 31 56.72 -13.83 20.83
N GLY A 32 56.90 -13.52 22.11
CA GLY A 32 55.83 -13.48 23.09
C GLY A 32 54.72 -12.49 22.72
N THR A 33 55.09 -11.27 22.33
CA THR A 33 54.13 -10.26 21.86
C THR A 33 53.42 -10.68 20.56
N THR A 34 54.15 -11.24 19.59
CA THR A 34 53.56 -11.73 18.34
C THR A 34 52.57 -12.87 18.58
N VAL A 35 52.90 -13.83 19.44
CA VAL A 35 51.99 -14.94 19.79
C VAL A 35 50.75 -14.42 20.51
N ALA A 36 50.90 -13.46 21.43
CA ALA A 36 49.76 -12.87 22.13
C ALA A 36 48.81 -12.13 21.17
N LEU A 37 49.34 -11.26 20.30
CA LEU A 37 48.55 -10.51 19.32
C LEU A 37 47.96 -11.42 18.23
N GLY A 38 48.74 -12.38 17.74
CA GLY A 38 48.28 -13.36 16.76
C GLY A 38 47.20 -14.28 17.31
N GLY A 39 47.29 -14.65 18.60
CA GLY A 39 46.25 -15.41 19.29
C GLY A 39 44.93 -14.65 19.40
N ALA A 40 44.97 -13.36 19.80
CA ALA A 40 43.78 -12.52 19.89
C ALA A 40 43.11 -12.29 18.52
N ALA A 41 43.90 -11.98 17.48
CA ALA A 41 43.38 -11.79 16.13
C ALA A 41 42.77 -13.07 15.53
N LEU A 42 43.39 -14.23 15.81
CA LEU A 42 42.87 -15.53 15.38
C LEU A 42 41.57 -15.88 16.10
N ASP A 43 41.48 -15.63 17.41
CA ASP A 43 40.26 -15.86 18.18
C ASP A 43 39.10 -14.99 17.68
N ASP A 44 39.35 -13.72 17.38
CA ASP A 44 38.36 -12.80 16.80
C ASP A 44 37.89 -13.25 15.40
N SER A 45 38.82 -13.65 14.53
CA SER A 45 38.50 -14.20 13.20
C SER A 45 37.68 -15.49 13.32
N GLN A 46 38.01 -16.35 14.28
CA GLN A 46 37.27 -17.57 14.53
C GLN A 46 35.86 -17.27 15.07
N ARG A 47 35.70 -16.32 15.99
CA ARG A 47 34.39 -15.91 16.50
C ARG A 47 33.51 -15.39 15.38
N THR A 48 34.02 -14.49 14.55
CA THR A 48 33.30 -13.94 13.39
C THR A 48 32.85 -15.05 12.44
N ALA A 49 33.76 -15.97 12.10
CA ALA A 49 33.43 -17.11 11.24
C ALA A 49 32.42 -18.06 11.89
N ASP A 50 32.45 -18.22 13.22
CA ASP A 50 31.49 -19.07 13.94
C ASP A 50 30.09 -18.43 13.91
N PHE A 51 29.97 -17.11 14.12
CA PHE A 51 28.71 -16.39 13.97
C PHE A 51 28.15 -16.44 12.55
N GLN A 52 28.96 -16.20 11.52
CA GLN A 52 28.50 -16.28 10.12
C GLN A 52 27.98 -17.68 9.76
N ARG A 53 28.60 -18.74 10.28
CA ARG A 53 28.12 -20.11 10.06
C ARG A 53 26.81 -20.38 10.79
N VAL A 54 26.69 -19.92 12.04
CA VAL A 54 25.44 -20.07 12.81
C VAL A 54 24.32 -19.23 12.21
N GLU A 55 24.57 -18.02 11.73
CA GLU A 55 23.61 -17.20 10.98
C GLU A 55 23.06 -17.99 9.79
N GLY A 56 23.94 -18.57 8.96
CA GLY A 56 23.52 -19.42 7.84
C GLY A 56 22.78 -20.69 8.25
N ALA A 57 23.14 -21.32 9.38
CA ALA A 57 22.42 -22.48 9.92
C ALA A 57 21.04 -22.08 10.46
N MET A 58 20.92 -20.92 11.12
CA MET A 58 19.65 -20.39 11.63
C MET A 58 18.72 -19.96 10.49
N THR A 59 19.24 -19.43 9.38
CA THR A 59 18.44 -19.22 8.16
C THR A 59 17.92 -20.54 7.57
N GLN A 60 18.68 -21.64 7.71
CA GLN A 60 18.16 -22.98 7.34
C GLN A 60 17.13 -23.50 8.34
N VAL A 61 17.27 -23.20 9.64
CA VAL A 61 16.24 -23.49 10.65
C VAL A 61 14.96 -22.77 10.27
N ASP A 62 15.03 -21.49 9.94
CA ASP A 62 13.90 -20.68 9.49
C ASP A 62 13.19 -21.31 8.29
N SER A 63 13.90 -21.50 7.17
CA SER A 63 13.32 -22.10 5.96
C SER A 63 12.68 -23.47 6.22
N LYS A 64 13.29 -24.33 7.05
CA LYS A 64 12.75 -25.65 7.35
C LYS A 64 11.63 -25.64 8.38
N ALA A 65 11.67 -24.71 9.33
CA ALA A 65 10.58 -24.49 10.27
C ALA A 65 9.34 -23.99 9.54
N SER A 66 9.49 -23.11 8.53
CA SER A 66 8.38 -22.70 7.66
C SER A 66 7.74 -23.90 6.92
N LEU A 67 8.54 -24.80 6.31
CA LEU A 67 8.01 -26.01 5.66
C LEU A 67 7.20 -26.90 6.61
N VAL A 68 7.61 -26.97 7.88
CA VAL A 68 6.91 -27.76 8.92
C VAL A 68 5.66 -27.03 9.42
N ALA A 69 5.79 -25.73 9.69
CA ALA A 69 4.72 -24.84 10.13
C ALA A 69 3.56 -24.80 9.13
N HIS A 70 3.86 -24.81 7.83
CA HIS A 70 2.87 -24.81 6.75
C HIS A 70 2.38 -26.22 6.37
N GLY A 71 2.83 -27.26 7.07
CA GLY A 71 2.37 -28.64 6.87
C GLY A 71 2.88 -29.31 5.60
N GLU A 72 3.85 -28.71 4.89
CA GLU A 72 4.49 -29.33 3.72
C GLU A 72 5.38 -30.52 4.10
N SER A 73 5.85 -30.55 5.36
CA SER A 73 6.64 -31.66 5.88
C SER A 73 6.34 -31.94 7.36
N PRO A 74 6.23 -33.22 7.78
CA PRO A 74 5.98 -33.55 9.18
C PRO A 74 7.19 -33.30 10.10
N ALA A 75 8.40 -33.29 9.53
CA ALA A 75 9.64 -33.06 10.28
C ALA A 75 10.79 -32.66 9.35
N GLN A 76 11.71 -31.86 9.85
CA GLN A 76 12.92 -31.44 9.17
C GLN A 76 14.14 -31.55 10.09
N ARG A 77 15.34 -31.58 9.49
CA ARG A 77 16.62 -31.64 10.24
C ARG A 77 17.60 -30.59 9.75
N VAL A 78 18.31 -29.95 10.67
CA VAL A 78 19.34 -28.95 10.37
C VAL A 78 20.61 -29.32 11.12
N ARG A 79 21.75 -29.21 10.43
CA ARG A 79 23.05 -29.26 11.09
C ARG A 79 23.46 -27.85 11.46
N MET A 80 23.69 -27.65 12.74
CA MET A 80 24.09 -26.38 13.33
C MET A 80 25.62 -26.23 13.38
N ASP A 81 26.35 -27.35 13.27
CA ASP A 81 27.82 -27.44 13.28
C ASP A 81 28.46 -26.59 14.42
N VAL A 82 27.86 -26.70 15.61
CA VAL A 82 28.26 -25.91 16.77
C VAL A 82 29.52 -26.51 17.39
N ARG A 83 30.49 -25.68 17.77
CA ARG A 83 31.71 -26.19 18.42
C ARG A 83 31.43 -26.57 19.88
N ARG A 84 32.22 -27.50 20.42
CA ARG A 84 32.11 -28.13 21.76
C ARG A 84 32.00 -27.22 23.01
N ASN A 85 31.93 -25.89 22.89
CA ASN A 85 31.81 -24.94 24.00
C ASN A 85 30.79 -23.80 23.73
N ALA A 86 29.93 -23.93 22.72
CA ALA A 86 28.91 -22.94 22.42
C ALA A 86 27.59 -23.26 23.14
N ASP A 87 26.85 -22.23 23.52
CA ASP A 87 25.53 -22.38 24.14
C ASP A 87 24.46 -22.28 23.05
N LEU A 88 23.97 -23.43 22.58
CA LEU A 88 22.78 -23.51 21.71
C LEU A 88 21.63 -24.09 22.54
N ARG A 89 20.53 -23.37 22.64
CA ARG A 89 19.39 -23.73 23.49
C ARG A 89 18.08 -23.28 22.88
N VAL A 90 16.99 -23.93 23.29
CA VAL A 90 15.65 -23.38 23.12
C VAL A 90 15.28 -22.56 24.35
N ASP A 91 14.65 -21.42 24.11
CA ASP A 91 14.12 -20.51 25.12
C ASP A 91 12.65 -20.25 24.80
N GLU A 92 11.75 -20.98 25.46
CA GLU A 92 10.30 -20.89 25.22
C GLU A 92 9.71 -19.55 25.69
N ASP A 93 10.35 -18.90 26.66
CA ASP A 93 9.92 -17.63 27.25
C ASP A 93 10.60 -16.40 26.60
N ALA A 94 11.21 -16.58 25.42
CA ALA A 94 12.01 -15.57 24.74
C ALA A 94 11.24 -14.33 24.24
N GLY A 95 9.96 -14.20 24.58
CA GLY A 95 9.15 -13.03 24.25
C GLY A 95 7.75 -13.36 23.79
N TRP A 96 7.02 -12.30 23.46
CA TRP A 96 5.67 -12.36 22.93
C TRP A 96 5.41 -11.20 21.98
N MET A 97 4.44 -11.38 21.10
CA MET A 97 3.86 -10.34 20.26
C MET A 97 2.38 -10.19 20.62
N ARG A 98 1.98 -8.98 21.00
CA ARG A 98 0.59 -8.64 21.31
C ARG A 98 0.03 -7.77 20.21
N ILE A 99 -1.13 -8.14 19.69
CA ILE A 99 -1.79 -7.46 18.59
C ILE A 99 -3.14 -6.98 19.12
N GLU A 100 -3.31 -5.66 19.13
CA GLU A 100 -4.49 -4.97 19.61
C GLU A 100 -5.17 -4.29 18.42
N VAL A 101 -6.41 -4.70 18.13
CA VAL A 101 -7.22 -4.17 17.04
C VAL A 101 -8.45 -3.49 17.62
N THR A 102 -8.63 -2.21 17.36
CA THR A 102 -9.80 -1.44 17.80
C THR A 102 -10.58 -0.95 16.60
N THR A 103 -11.81 -1.39 16.39
CA THR A 103 -12.68 -0.90 15.29
C THR A 103 -13.79 0.01 15.83
N SER A 104 -14.48 0.72 14.94
CA SER A 104 -15.69 1.49 15.29
C SER A 104 -16.79 0.61 15.89
N GLU A 105 -16.94 -0.61 15.37
CA GLU A 105 -17.94 -1.59 15.79
C GLU A 105 -17.55 -2.33 17.09
N SER A 106 -16.25 -2.50 17.32
CA SER A 106 -15.68 -3.14 18.50
C SER A 106 -14.73 -2.17 19.23
N PRO A 107 -15.29 -1.21 20.00
CA PRO A 107 -14.49 -0.21 20.72
C PRO A 107 -13.69 -0.83 21.88
N ASN A 108 -14.08 -2.03 22.32
CA ASN A 108 -13.25 -2.83 23.21
C ASN A 108 -12.25 -3.58 22.32
N ALA A 109 -11.00 -3.12 22.30
CA ALA A 109 -9.96 -3.68 21.45
C ALA A 109 -9.92 -5.22 21.54
N THR A 110 -9.98 -5.90 20.40
CA THR A 110 -9.63 -7.32 20.31
C THR A 110 -8.14 -7.43 20.56
N ASN A 111 -7.76 -8.21 21.57
CA ASN A 111 -6.39 -8.30 22.04
C ASN A 111 -5.95 -9.76 22.05
N GLU A 112 -5.02 -10.09 21.15
CA GLU A 112 -4.41 -11.41 21.08
C GLU A 112 -2.93 -11.33 21.41
N THR A 113 -2.46 -12.23 22.27
CA THR A 113 -1.04 -12.30 22.66
C THR A 113 -0.46 -13.64 22.23
N VAL A 114 0.50 -13.59 21.31
CA VAL A 114 1.20 -14.75 20.76
C VAL A 114 2.57 -14.89 21.43
N PRO A 115 2.83 -15.97 22.20
CA PRO A 115 4.18 -16.27 22.69
C PRO A 115 5.09 -16.69 21.51
N LEU A 116 6.33 -16.21 21.47
CA LEU A 116 7.21 -16.43 20.32
C LEU A 116 8.13 -17.65 20.48
N GLY A 117 8.76 -17.80 21.65
CA GLY A 117 9.90 -18.71 21.83
C GLY A 117 11.10 -18.33 20.93
N ALA A 118 12.27 -18.93 21.18
CA ALA A 118 13.46 -18.73 20.35
C ALA A 118 14.42 -19.93 20.38
N VAL A 119 15.12 -20.18 19.28
CA VAL A 119 16.38 -20.96 19.30
C VAL A 119 17.51 -19.97 19.41
N VAL A 120 18.31 -20.05 20.48
CA VAL A 120 19.35 -19.06 20.82
C VAL A 120 20.72 -19.71 20.78
N TYR A 121 21.62 -19.13 20.00
CA TYR A 121 23.06 -19.34 20.08
C TYR A 121 23.70 -18.15 20.80
N GLU A 122 24.45 -18.41 21.86
CA GLU A 122 25.18 -17.38 22.62
C GLU A 122 26.67 -17.70 22.71
N ARG A 123 27.50 -16.69 22.44
CA ARG A 123 28.94 -16.77 22.69
C ARG A 123 29.54 -15.40 22.97
N GLY A 124 30.14 -15.25 24.15
CA GLY A 124 30.94 -14.07 24.48
C GLY A 124 30.13 -12.78 24.61
N GLY A 125 28.84 -12.89 24.93
CA GLY A 125 27.91 -11.76 25.05
C GLY A 125 27.16 -11.40 23.77
N ASP A 126 27.56 -11.97 22.63
CA ASP A 126 26.85 -11.83 21.36
C ASP A 126 25.91 -13.02 21.15
N THR A 127 24.74 -12.78 20.56
CA THR A 127 23.73 -13.81 20.31
C THR A 127 23.28 -13.83 18.84
N VAL A 128 22.88 -15.00 18.38
CA VAL A 128 22.09 -15.19 17.16
C VAL A 128 20.88 -16.03 17.54
N ALA A 129 19.68 -15.55 17.21
CA ALA A 129 18.46 -16.28 17.52
C ALA A 129 17.50 -16.35 16.34
N TYR A 130 16.86 -17.52 16.22
CA TYR A 130 15.68 -17.69 15.41
C TYR A 130 14.44 -17.46 16.29
N GLN A 131 13.61 -16.48 15.96
CA GLN A 131 12.40 -16.10 16.72
C GLN A 131 11.34 -15.53 15.78
N GLY A 132 10.10 -16.01 15.91
CA GLY A 132 8.93 -15.44 15.21
C GLY A 132 9.03 -15.52 13.68
N GLY A 133 9.79 -16.49 13.15
CA GLY A 133 10.10 -16.58 11.72
C GLY A 133 11.30 -15.76 11.27
N GLY A 134 11.88 -14.89 12.10
CA GLY A 134 13.06 -14.10 11.76
C GLY A 134 14.35 -14.64 12.37
N VAL A 135 15.50 -14.26 11.80
CA VAL A 135 16.82 -14.49 12.41
C VAL A 135 17.41 -13.15 12.82
N TRP A 136 17.79 -13.04 14.09
CA TRP A 136 18.23 -11.82 14.73
C TRP A 136 19.64 -12.01 15.29
N ARG A 137 20.50 -11.00 15.16
CA ARG A 137 21.82 -10.96 15.78
C ARG A 137 21.85 -9.84 16.80
N SER A 138 22.26 -10.12 18.03
CA SER A 138 22.54 -9.08 19.03
C SER A 138 24.02 -9.03 19.32
N THR A 139 24.57 -7.82 19.28
CA THR A 139 25.91 -7.50 19.79
C THR A 139 25.71 -6.41 20.82
N GLY A 140 26.48 -6.34 21.90
CA GLY A 140 26.17 -5.48 23.08
C GLY A 140 25.88 -3.97 22.86
N GLY A 141 25.85 -3.46 21.62
CA GLY A 141 25.34 -2.14 21.22
C GLY A 141 24.00 -2.11 20.46
N GLY A 142 23.31 -3.23 20.25
CA GLY A 142 22.00 -3.31 19.58
C GLY A 142 21.79 -4.60 18.78
N SER A 143 20.57 -4.82 18.29
CA SER A 143 20.24 -6.00 17.49
C SER A 143 20.17 -5.67 16.00
N THR A 144 20.33 -6.64 15.12
CA THR A 144 20.12 -6.50 13.68
C THR A 144 19.40 -7.70 13.13
N MET A 145 18.59 -7.46 12.11
CA MET A 145 17.96 -8.53 11.33
C MET A 145 18.99 -9.17 10.40
N VAL A 146 19.09 -10.49 10.43
CA VAL A 146 19.91 -11.32 9.53
C VAL A 146 19.03 -11.92 8.43
N SER A 147 17.87 -12.45 8.81
CA SER A 147 16.83 -12.96 7.90
C SER A 147 15.48 -12.39 8.35
N PRO A 148 14.68 -11.79 7.44
CA PRO A 148 13.36 -11.29 7.79
C PRO A 148 12.38 -12.43 8.06
N PRO A 149 11.41 -12.25 8.97
CA PRO A 149 10.26 -13.15 9.04
C PRO A 149 9.43 -13.07 7.76
N GLU A 150 8.66 -14.13 7.51
CA GLU A 150 7.61 -14.09 6.48
C GLU A 150 6.60 -12.98 6.83
N PHE A 151 6.44 -12.07 5.89
CA PHE A 151 5.61 -10.88 6.07
C PHE A 151 5.21 -10.36 4.70
N HIS A 152 3.91 -10.18 4.53
CA HIS A 152 3.38 -9.53 3.36
C HIS A 152 2.57 -8.34 3.82
N TYR A 153 3.05 -7.17 3.45
CA TYR A 153 2.27 -5.95 3.46
C TYR A 153 2.24 -5.50 2.02
N ARG A 154 1.20 -5.91 1.33
CA ARG A 154 0.96 -5.57 -0.08
C ARG A 154 -0.31 -4.76 -0.11
N GLY A 155 -0.22 -3.54 -0.62
CA GLY A 155 -1.30 -3.01 -1.45
C GLY A 155 -1.04 -3.54 -2.85
N THR A 156 -1.84 -4.52 -3.29
CA THR A 156 -1.90 -4.91 -4.69
C THR A 156 -3.37 -4.80 -5.07
N GLY A 157 -3.71 -3.83 -5.91
CA GLY A 157 -5.08 -3.58 -6.36
C GLY A 157 -6.00 -3.08 -5.27
N GLY A 158 -5.58 -2.04 -4.55
CA GLY A 158 -6.45 -1.36 -3.59
C GLY A 158 -6.91 -2.27 -2.44
N THR A 159 -6.01 -2.85 -1.66
CA THR A 159 -6.29 -3.22 -0.25
C THR A 159 -4.97 -3.49 0.43
N GLU A 160 -4.56 -2.64 1.39
CA GLU A 160 -3.37 -2.96 2.19
C GLU A 160 -3.71 -4.10 3.16
N THR A 161 -3.42 -5.31 2.72
CA THR A 161 -3.53 -6.51 3.54
C THR A 161 -2.22 -6.73 4.29
N LEU A 162 -2.28 -6.83 5.61
CA LEU A 162 -1.17 -7.30 6.43
C LEU A 162 -1.34 -8.79 6.71
N THR A 163 -0.44 -9.60 6.14
CA THR A 163 -0.33 -11.03 6.42
C THR A 163 0.95 -11.33 7.19
N LEU A 164 0.79 -11.84 8.41
CA LEU A 164 1.89 -12.16 9.33
C LEU A 164 1.74 -13.60 9.88
N PRO A 165 2.35 -14.60 9.22
CA PRO A 165 2.45 -15.95 9.74
C PRO A 165 3.56 -16.03 10.80
N LEU A 166 3.18 -16.12 12.07
CA LEU A 166 4.11 -16.24 13.19
C LEU A 166 4.47 -17.70 13.45
N VAL A 167 5.74 -18.04 13.26
CA VAL A 167 6.29 -19.33 13.70
C VAL A 167 6.70 -19.23 15.17
N THR A 168 6.06 -20.03 16.03
CA THR A 168 6.28 -20.04 17.47
C THR A 168 6.94 -21.32 17.92
N ILE A 169 7.95 -21.24 18.79
CA ILE A 169 8.65 -22.41 19.32
C ILE A 169 8.00 -22.82 20.64
N GLU A 170 7.61 -24.09 20.73
CA GLU A 170 6.83 -24.64 21.83
C GLU A 170 7.52 -25.86 22.47
N ASN A 171 7.21 -26.12 23.74
CA ASN A 171 7.48 -27.37 24.44
C ASN A 171 8.92 -27.89 24.31
N SER A 172 9.91 -27.02 24.49
CA SER A 172 11.32 -27.40 24.39
C SER A 172 12.17 -26.54 25.33
N SER A 173 12.65 -27.15 26.42
CA SER A 173 13.57 -26.52 27.37
C SER A 173 14.85 -27.34 27.46
N GLU A 174 15.63 -27.34 26.38
CA GLU A 174 16.84 -28.16 26.29
C GLU A 174 18.00 -27.43 25.61
N ARG A 175 19.21 -27.81 26.03
CA ARG A 175 20.43 -27.55 25.25
C ARG A 175 20.35 -28.40 23.98
N LEU A 176 20.58 -27.77 22.84
CA LEU A 176 20.56 -28.44 21.55
C LEU A 176 21.95 -28.95 21.18
N GLY A 177 21.97 -30.10 20.51
CA GLY A 177 23.17 -30.69 19.90
C GLY A 177 23.51 -30.08 18.54
N ASP A 178 24.47 -30.70 17.85
CA ASP A 178 24.96 -30.26 16.54
C ASP A 178 23.96 -30.52 15.40
N GLU A 179 23.03 -31.45 15.60
CA GLU A 179 21.92 -31.74 14.70
C GLU A 179 20.61 -31.52 15.42
N VAL A 180 19.77 -30.67 14.82
CA VAL A 180 18.50 -30.23 15.39
C VAL A 180 17.38 -30.77 14.52
N ARG A 181 16.38 -31.35 15.17
CA ARG A 181 15.15 -31.83 14.56
C ARG A 181 14.02 -30.84 14.84
N ILE A 182 13.30 -30.47 13.78
CA ILE A 182 12.15 -29.56 13.82
C ILE A 182 10.91 -30.36 13.48
N THR A 183 9.88 -30.29 14.32
CA THR A 183 8.59 -30.98 14.13
C THR A 183 7.43 -30.03 14.39
N GLY A 184 6.27 -30.27 13.80
CA GLY A 184 5.07 -29.50 14.14
C GLY A 184 4.62 -29.86 15.56
N SER A 185 4.10 -28.90 16.32
CA SER A 185 3.65 -29.16 17.70
C SER A 185 2.43 -30.08 17.81
N GLY A 186 1.88 -30.51 16.67
CA GLY A 186 0.69 -31.35 16.57
C GLY A 186 -0.62 -30.56 16.73
N ALA A 187 -0.53 -29.28 17.14
CA ALA A 187 -1.62 -28.33 17.03
C ALA A 187 -1.83 -27.94 15.56
N ARG A 188 -3.09 -27.70 15.19
CA ARG A 188 -3.39 -27.06 13.89
C ARG A 188 -2.91 -25.61 13.96
N PRO A 189 -2.47 -25.01 12.83
CA PRO A 189 -2.25 -23.58 12.76
C PRO A 189 -3.48 -22.83 13.29
N GLU A 190 -3.22 -21.87 14.17
CA GLU A 190 -4.26 -21.07 14.80
C GLU A 190 -4.40 -19.75 14.04
N GLN A 191 -5.60 -19.43 13.59
CA GLN A 191 -5.91 -18.11 13.04
C GLN A 191 -6.11 -17.14 14.22
N VAL A 192 -5.16 -16.22 14.38
CA VAL A 192 -5.20 -15.17 15.40
C VAL A 192 -6.06 -14.01 14.91
N PHE A 193 -5.88 -13.61 13.63
CA PHE A 193 -6.73 -12.63 12.95
C PHE A 193 -7.17 -13.09 11.55
N PRO A 194 -8.43 -12.80 11.15
CA PRO A 194 -9.53 -12.32 12.00
C PRO A 194 -9.81 -13.26 13.18
N SER A 195 -9.93 -12.68 14.38
CA SER A 195 -10.39 -13.43 15.55
C SER A 195 -11.90 -13.70 15.39
N PRO A 196 -12.48 -14.70 16.07
CA PRO A 196 -13.92 -14.99 15.96
C PRO A 196 -14.86 -13.81 16.30
N ASN A 197 -14.36 -12.82 17.05
CA ASN A 197 -15.11 -11.61 17.44
C ASN A 197 -14.50 -10.33 16.83
N GLY A 198 -13.54 -10.45 15.91
CA GLY A 198 -12.84 -9.33 15.30
C GLY A 198 -13.37 -9.08 13.90
N SER A 199 -13.65 -7.82 13.58
CA SER A 199 -14.01 -7.42 12.23
C SER A 199 -12.80 -7.53 11.30
N ASN A 200 -13.03 -8.00 10.08
CA ASN A 200 -12.07 -8.08 8.97
C ASN A 200 -12.92 -8.12 7.70
N PRO A 201 -13.08 -6.98 7.01
CA PRO A 201 -12.13 -5.87 6.97
C PRO A 201 -12.03 -4.98 8.22
N LEU A 202 -10.83 -4.44 8.45
CA LEU A 202 -10.51 -3.44 9.46
C LEU A 202 -11.03 -2.07 9.01
N LEU A 203 -12.35 -1.84 9.07
CA LEU A 203 -13.04 -0.60 8.69
C LEU A 203 -12.57 0.64 9.50
N GLY A 204 -11.33 1.08 9.27
CA GLY A 204 -10.68 2.20 9.93
C GLY A 204 -10.25 1.91 11.37
N GLY A 205 -10.11 0.65 11.74
CA GLY A 205 -9.71 0.28 13.10
C GLY A 205 -8.23 0.50 13.36
N ASN A 206 -7.81 0.90 14.56
CA ASN A 206 -6.38 1.03 14.91
C ASN A 206 -5.75 -0.35 15.17
N VAL A 207 -4.62 -0.64 14.54
CA VAL A 207 -3.81 -1.84 14.82
C VAL A 207 -2.54 -1.42 15.55
N THR A 208 -2.38 -1.92 16.78
CA THR A 208 -1.17 -1.74 17.58
C THR A 208 -0.53 -3.09 17.84
N ILE A 209 0.72 -3.25 17.41
CA ILE A 209 1.53 -4.45 17.65
C ILE A 209 2.58 -4.08 18.71
N THR A 210 2.55 -4.74 19.86
CA THR A 210 3.60 -4.62 20.87
C THR A 210 4.46 -5.87 20.85
N VAL A 211 5.77 -5.73 20.63
CA VAL A 211 6.70 -6.85 20.66
C VAL A 211 7.57 -6.75 21.90
N GLN A 212 7.52 -7.78 22.76
CA GLN A 212 8.47 -7.96 23.85
C GLN A 212 9.52 -8.99 23.43
N SER A 213 10.78 -8.58 23.31
CA SER A 213 11.90 -9.44 22.89
C SER A 213 13.25 -8.84 23.30
N ASP A 214 14.29 -9.67 23.42
CA ASP A 214 15.68 -9.19 23.49
C ASP A 214 16.15 -8.52 22.17
N TYR A 215 15.39 -8.71 21.09
CA TYR A 215 15.64 -8.15 19.76
C TYR A 215 14.62 -7.06 19.37
N ALA A 216 13.98 -6.43 20.36
CA ALA A 216 12.86 -5.51 20.15
C ALA A 216 13.21 -4.34 19.20
N ASP A 217 14.43 -3.80 19.28
CA ASP A 217 14.90 -2.72 18.42
C ASP A 217 14.99 -3.14 16.94
N ALA A 218 15.41 -4.39 16.67
CA ALA A 218 15.43 -4.95 15.32
C ALA A 218 14.02 -5.27 14.80
N TRP A 219 13.11 -5.74 15.66
CA TRP A 219 11.69 -5.89 15.33
C TRP A 219 11.04 -4.55 14.96
N GLY A 220 11.33 -3.49 15.72
CA GLY A 220 10.85 -2.13 15.43
C GLY A 220 11.29 -1.67 14.03
N ARG A 221 12.60 -1.73 13.74
CA ARG A 221 13.14 -1.39 12.42
C ARG A 221 12.57 -2.26 11.30
N PHE A 222 12.31 -3.54 11.56
CA PHE A 222 11.68 -4.43 10.58
C PHE A 222 10.29 -3.91 10.18
N PHE A 223 9.42 -3.59 11.14
CA PHE A 223 8.10 -3.05 10.83
C PHE A 223 8.17 -1.66 10.19
N GLU A 224 9.03 -0.77 10.69
CA GLU A 224 9.23 0.57 10.14
C GLU A 224 9.68 0.56 8.67
N THR A 225 10.53 -0.41 8.30
CA THR A 225 11.02 -0.53 6.91
C THR A 225 10.06 -1.25 5.97
N ARG A 226 9.08 -1.99 6.51
CA ARG A 226 8.16 -2.82 5.73
C ARG A 226 6.73 -2.29 5.69
N THR A 227 6.43 -1.27 6.48
CA THR A 227 5.09 -0.68 6.61
C THR A 227 5.18 0.83 6.80
N SER A 228 4.04 1.52 6.68
CA SER A 228 3.91 2.94 7.01
C SER A 228 3.70 3.20 8.52
N ALA A 229 4.08 2.26 9.37
CA ALA A 229 3.83 2.30 10.81
C ALA A 229 4.74 3.27 11.56
N SER A 230 4.22 3.87 12.63
CA SER A 230 5.06 4.59 13.60
C SER A 230 5.57 3.62 14.66
N VAL A 231 6.87 3.66 14.94
CA VAL A 231 7.52 2.80 15.93
C VAL A 231 7.94 3.61 17.13
N THR A 232 7.60 3.15 18.33
CA THR A 232 7.96 3.77 19.61
C THR A 232 8.65 2.75 20.50
N ASP A 233 9.88 3.04 20.91
CA ASP A 233 10.57 2.26 21.93
C ASP A 233 9.89 2.49 23.29
N LEU A 234 9.33 1.43 23.88
CA LEU A 234 8.75 1.48 25.22
C LEU A 234 9.81 1.20 26.28
N THR A 235 10.65 0.19 26.05
CA THR A 235 11.81 -0.18 26.87
C THR A 235 12.88 -0.85 26.01
N ASP A 236 14.07 -1.13 26.56
CA ASP A 236 15.13 -1.89 25.88
C ASP A 236 14.71 -3.28 25.36
N ARG A 237 13.58 -3.82 25.85
CA ARG A 237 13.02 -5.12 25.45
C ARG A 237 11.59 -5.04 24.93
N ARG A 238 11.05 -3.84 24.68
CA ARG A 238 9.68 -3.65 24.20
C ARG A 238 9.60 -2.51 23.20
N VAL A 239 9.02 -2.82 22.05
CA VAL A 239 8.69 -1.85 21.01
C VAL A 239 7.20 -1.88 20.73
N GLU A 240 6.60 -0.72 20.53
CA GLU A 240 5.23 -0.54 20.06
C GLU A 240 5.26 -0.10 18.59
N VAL A 241 4.50 -0.79 17.75
CA VAL A 241 4.34 -0.52 16.33
C VAL A 241 2.87 -0.18 16.11
N ARG A 242 2.57 1.05 15.70
CA ARG A 242 1.21 1.47 15.37
C ARG A 242 1.08 1.57 13.86
N LEU A 243 0.24 0.73 13.27
CA LEU A 243 -0.07 0.84 11.85
C LEU A 243 -0.93 2.08 11.64
N ARG A 244 -0.65 2.83 10.57
CA ARG A 244 -1.57 3.85 10.09
C ARG A 244 -2.74 3.12 9.43
N THR A 245 -3.89 3.16 10.08
CA THR A 245 -5.10 2.49 9.59
C THR A 245 -6.17 3.45 9.14
N LYS A 246 -5.97 4.74 9.40
CA LYS A 246 -6.72 5.79 8.75
C LYS A 246 -5.82 6.88 8.19
N THR A 247 -6.35 7.61 7.22
CA THR A 247 -5.72 8.77 6.63
C THR A 247 -6.73 9.87 6.35
N ILE A 248 -6.24 11.09 6.14
CA ILE A 248 -7.02 12.21 5.59
C ILE A 248 -6.37 12.54 4.26
N HIS A 249 -7.17 12.63 3.20
CA HIS A 249 -6.68 13.01 1.88
C HIS A 249 -6.49 14.53 1.79
N PRO A 250 -5.49 15.01 1.05
CA PRO A 250 -5.26 16.45 0.89
C PRO A 250 -6.36 17.10 0.06
N THR A 251 -6.36 18.44 0.01
CA THR A 251 -7.29 19.20 -0.82
C THR A 251 -7.00 19.04 -2.31
N LEU A 252 -8.01 19.25 -3.14
CA LEU A 252 -7.93 19.14 -4.61
C LEU A 252 -7.40 20.43 -5.25
N SER A 253 -6.16 20.78 -4.93
CA SER A 253 -5.52 22.03 -5.39
C SER A 253 -4.96 22.00 -6.81
N ALA A 254 -5.19 20.92 -7.57
CA ALA A 254 -4.67 20.75 -8.92
C ALA A 254 -5.70 20.14 -9.86
N GLY A 255 -5.67 20.56 -11.13
CA GLY A 255 -6.53 19.98 -12.17
C GLY A 255 -6.08 18.58 -12.59
N VAL A 256 -4.77 18.34 -12.62
CA VAL A 256 -4.20 17.00 -12.88
C VAL A 256 -3.07 16.70 -11.90
N SER A 257 -3.16 15.52 -11.27
CA SER A 257 -2.18 15.04 -10.30
C SER A 257 -1.79 13.58 -10.56
N ALA A 258 -0.55 13.35 -10.99
CA ALA A 258 0.06 12.02 -11.05
C ALA A 258 0.78 11.71 -9.72
N THR A 259 0.25 10.76 -8.96
CA THR A 259 0.61 10.49 -7.55
C THR A 259 1.66 9.40 -7.37
N GLY A 260 1.88 8.59 -8.40
CA GLY A 260 2.92 7.57 -8.46
C GLY A 260 4.28 8.20 -8.77
N ARG A 261 5.37 7.51 -8.42
CA ARG A 261 6.73 7.86 -8.88
C ARG A 261 6.94 7.39 -10.31
N SER A 262 6.13 7.91 -11.22
CA SER A 262 6.11 7.56 -12.63
C SER A 262 6.38 8.81 -13.46
N THR A 263 7.05 8.64 -14.59
CA THR A 263 7.26 9.75 -15.52
C THR A 263 5.91 10.15 -16.13
N PHE A 264 5.51 11.42 -15.98
CA PHE A 264 4.42 11.98 -16.78
C PHE A 264 4.94 12.22 -18.19
N ASP A 265 4.71 11.25 -19.06
CA ASP A 265 5.24 11.22 -20.42
C ASP A 265 4.20 11.71 -21.42
N THR A 266 4.43 12.88 -21.99
CA THR A 266 3.49 13.48 -22.93
C THR A 266 3.73 13.03 -24.37
N GLY A 267 4.54 11.97 -24.58
CA GLY A 267 4.94 11.53 -25.92
C GLY A 267 3.81 11.11 -26.84
N GLY A 268 2.71 10.58 -26.28
CA GLY A 268 1.47 10.25 -26.98
C GLY A 268 0.36 11.30 -26.84
N VAL A 269 0.71 12.52 -26.41
CA VAL A 269 -0.21 13.67 -26.40
C VAL A 269 0.12 14.52 -27.61
N ASP A 270 -0.87 14.79 -28.46
CA ASP A 270 -0.77 15.67 -29.63
C ASP A 270 -0.95 17.14 -29.21
N ARG A 271 -2.06 17.42 -28.51
CA ARG A 271 -2.37 18.72 -27.90
C ARG A 271 -2.80 18.55 -26.45
N LEU A 272 -2.27 19.39 -25.56
CA LEU A 272 -2.84 19.59 -24.23
C LEU A 272 -3.00 21.09 -23.97
N GLU A 273 -4.22 21.50 -23.65
CA GLU A 273 -4.51 22.84 -23.13
C GLU A 273 -5.08 22.74 -21.73
N ALA A 274 -4.47 23.45 -20.78
CA ALA A 274 -4.94 23.51 -19.41
C ALA A 274 -5.15 24.96 -18.99
N ASP A 275 -6.33 25.27 -18.47
CA ASP A 275 -6.68 26.54 -17.84
C ASP A 275 -7.60 26.31 -16.65
N SER A 276 -8.19 27.38 -16.10
CA SER A 276 -9.06 27.28 -14.94
C SER A 276 -10.28 28.17 -15.02
N TYR A 277 -11.27 27.85 -14.19
CA TYR A 277 -12.51 28.58 -14.01
C TYR A 277 -13.02 28.39 -12.58
N ASP A 278 -14.00 29.17 -12.14
CA ASP A 278 -14.67 28.96 -10.86
C ASP A 278 -16.16 28.68 -11.12
N SER A 279 -16.62 27.46 -10.82
CA SER A 279 -18.02 27.06 -11.05
C SER A 279 -19.00 27.70 -10.07
N THR A 280 -18.52 28.36 -9.00
CA THR A 280 -19.37 29.13 -8.09
C THR A 280 -19.79 30.48 -8.66
N ASP A 281 -19.07 30.98 -9.67
CA ASP A 281 -19.37 32.23 -10.36
C ASP A 281 -20.37 32.01 -11.52
N GLU A 282 -19.96 31.29 -12.58
CA GLU A 282 -20.76 30.95 -13.76
C GLU A 282 -20.26 29.64 -14.41
N THR A 283 -20.95 29.13 -15.43
CA THR A 283 -20.46 27.98 -16.23
C THR A 283 -19.20 28.37 -17.01
N TYR A 284 -18.36 27.40 -17.39
CA TYR A 284 -17.09 27.68 -18.09
C TYR A 284 -17.30 28.49 -19.37
N ALA A 285 -18.30 28.10 -20.17
CA ALA A 285 -18.62 28.76 -21.45
C ALA A 285 -19.03 30.24 -21.31
N ASN A 286 -19.41 30.70 -20.12
CA ASN A 286 -19.86 32.07 -19.88
C ASN A 286 -18.81 32.95 -19.19
N GLN A 287 -17.64 32.40 -18.84
CA GLN A 287 -16.55 33.14 -18.23
C GLN A 287 -15.31 33.23 -19.12
N THR A 288 -14.38 34.10 -18.75
CA THR A 288 -13.07 34.15 -19.38
C THR A 288 -12.14 33.23 -18.60
N PRO A 289 -11.52 32.22 -19.22
CA PRO A 289 -10.71 31.26 -18.47
C PRO A 289 -9.49 31.95 -17.84
N SER A 290 -9.13 31.50 -16.65
CA SER A 290 -8.08 32.03 -15.78
C SER A 290 -6.75 31.28 -15.95
N ASP A 291 -5.71 31.76 -15.27
CA ASP A 291 -4.36 31.16 -15.27
C ASP A 291 -4.09 30.36 -13.96
N GLY A 292 -5.12 29.69 -13.44
CA GLY A 292 -5.08 28.95 -12.17
C GLY A 292 -4.88 27.44 -12.32
N ALA A 293 -4.65 26.92 -13.52
CA ALA A 293 -4.45 25.49 -13.73
C ALA A 293 -3.18 25.01 -13.02
N VAL A 294 -3.21 23.80 -12.45
CA VAL A 294 -2.01 23.15 -11.93
C VAL A 294 -1.94 21.73 -12.45
N ILE A 295 -0.81 21.40 -13.08
CA ILE A 295 -0.44 20.04 -13.44
C ILE A 295 0.76 19.63 -12.58
N GLN A 296 0.63 18.50 -11.89
CA GLN A 296 1.70 17.98 -11.04
C GLN A 296 1.98 16.50 -11.28
N THR A 297 3.25 16.14 -11.17
CA THR A 297 3.73 14.75 -11.24
C THR A 297 4.88 14.54 -10.27
N ARG A 298 4.96 13.33 -9.70
CA ARG A 298 6.11 12.92 -8.90
C ARG A 298 7.08 12.19 -9.81
N ASP A 299 8.37 12.38 -9.59
CA ASP A 299 9.46 12.03 -10.51
C ASP A 299 9.58 13.03 -11.68
N GLN A 300 9.43 12.60 -12.94
CA GLN A 300 9.86 13.37 -14.10
C GLN A 300 8.69 13.78 -14.99
N PHE A 301 8.59 15.06 -15.31
CA PHE A 301 7.82 15.50 -16.48
C PHE A 301 8.67 15.33 -17.74
N ARG A 302 8.20 14.57 -18.73
CA ARG A 302 8.90 14.34 -20.00
C ARG A 302 8.11 14.89 -21.18
N LEU A 303 8.69 15.90 -21.82
CA LEU A 303 8.19 16.42 -23.09
C LEU A 303 8.74 15.57 -24.23
N THR A 304 7.90 14.78 -24.89
CA THR A 304 8.25 13.86 -25.99
C THR A 304 9.28 12.78 -25.62
N ALA A 305 8.90 11.51 -25.72
CA ALA A 305 9.85 10.42 -25.63
C ALA A 305 10.75 10.37 -26.87
N GLY A 306 12.08 10.40 -26.68
CA GLY A 306 13.01 9.75 -27.61
C GLY A 306 13.12 10.26 -29.05
N GLY A 307 12.96 11.56 -29.33
CA GLY A 307 13.34 12.15 -30.62
C GLY A 307 12.34 11.97 -31.76
N GLY A 308 11.07 11.77 -31.45
CA GLY A 308 9.98 11.75 -32.42
C GLY A 308 8.59 11.52 -31.80
N GLY A 309 8.25 12.23 -30.72
CA GLY A 309 6.86 12.24 -30.22
C GLY A 309 5.96 13.11 -31.10
N ASN A 310 4.67 12.75 -31.18
CA ASN A 310 3.65 13.47 -31.97
C ASN A 310 3.27 14.83 -31.34
N THR A 311 3.64 15.08 -30.08
CA THR A 311 3.33 16.33 -29.36
C THR A 311 3.60 17.57 -30.18
N GLU A 312 2.53 18.29 -30.48
CA GLU A 312 2.54 19.55 -31.20
C GLU A 312 2.66 20.71 -30.21
N THR A 313 1.77 20.74 -29.21
CA THR A 313 1.73 21.81 -28.21
C THR A 313 1.20 21.33 -26.86
N ILE A 314 1.81 21.84 -25.80
CA ILE A 314 1.35 21.74 -24.42
C ILE A 314 1.29 23.15 -23.86
N THR A 315 0.09 23.63 -23.59
CA THR A 315 -0.17 24.94 -23.01
C THR A 315 -0.77 24.76 -21.63
N ILE A 316 -0.10 25.28 -20.61
CA ILE A 316 -0.57 25.30 -19.22
C ILE A 316 -0.71 26.76 -18.80
N ARG A 317 -1.94 27.23 -18.69
CA ARG A 317 -2.28 28.52 -18.11
C ARG A 317 -2.31 28.39 -16.60
N GLY A 318 -1.11 28.37 -16.01
CA GLY A 318 -0.88 28.21 -14.58
C GLY A 318 0.44 27.50 -14.31
N ASP A 319 0.49 26.65 -13.29
CA ASP A 319 1.73 26.06 -12.77
C ASP A 319 1.96 24.63 -13.26
N LEU A 320 3.24 24.27 -13.44
CA LEU A 320 3.69 22.91 -13.72
C LEU A 320 4.71 22.48 -12.67
N ILE A 321 4.43 21.41 -11.92
CA ILE A 321 5.23 20.96 -10.77
C ILE A 321 5.74 19.53 -10.99
N ALA A 322 7.06 19.31 -10.87
CA ALA A 322 7.68 17.98 -11.02
C ALA A 322 8.99 17.85 -10.22
N GLU A 323 9.50 16.64 -9.92
CA GLU A 323 10.85 16.50 -9.31
C GLU A 323 11.96 16.78 -10.33
N SER A 324 11.69 16.56 -11.62
CA SER A 324 12.59 16.91 -12.71
C SER A 324 11.85 17.16 -14.03
N TYR A 325 12.50 17.87 -14.95
CA TYR A 325 11.98 18.13 -16.29
C TYR A 325 12.93 17.57 -17.34
N ASN A 326 12.39 16.76 -18.25
CA ASN A 326 13.08 16.26 -19.42
C ASN A 326 12.47 16.89 -20.66
N ILE A 327 13.12 17.96 -21.13
CA ILE A 327 12.74 18.70 -22.33
C ILE A 327 13.88 18.52 -23.34
N PRO A 328 13.68 17.71 -24.40
CA PRO A 328 14.68 17.51 -25.43
C PRO A 328 15.12 18.82 -26.09
N SER A 329 16.40 18.89 -26.45
CA SER A 329 16.97 20.08 -27.08
C SER A 329 16.22 20.44 -28.36
N GLY A 330 15.81 21.71 -28.49
CA GLY A 330 15.07 22.22 -29.65
C GLY A 330 13.56 22.00 -29.62
N GLN A 331 13.02 21.43 -28.53
CA GLN A 331 11.57 21.22 -28.37
C GLN A 331 10.92 22.12 -27.30
N SER A 332 11.69 23.06 -26.72
CA SER A 332 11.17 23.96 -25.67
C SER A 332 9.96 24.78 -26.10
N ASP A 333 9.85 25.09 -27.39
CA ASP A 333 8.77 25.94 -27.93
C ASP A 333 7.42 25.23 -27.94
N LYS A 334 7.40 23.89 -27.77
CA LYS A 334 6.19 23.09 -27.66
C LYS A 334 5.56 23.15 -26.26
N LEU A 335 6.29 23.63 -25.25
CA LEU A 335 5.79 23.73 -23.88
C LEU A 335 5.67 25.21 -23.50
N ASN A 336 4.44 25.67 -23.33
CA ASN A 336 4.10 27.00 -22.86
C ASN A 336 3.47 26.91 -21.48
N VAL A 337 4.10 27.52 -20.47
CA VAL A 337 3.59 27.59 -19.09
C VAL A 337 3.54 29.06 -18.71
N THR A 338 2.36 29.59 -18.38
CA THR A 338 2.20 31.03 -18.05
C THR A 338 2.56 31.34 -16.60
N GLY A 339 2.38 30.40 -15.69
CA GLY A 339 2.80 30.47 -14.28
C GLY A 339 4.20 29.90 -14.04
N ASP A 340 4.41 29.32 -12.86
CA ASP A 340 5.71 28.84 -12.42
C ASP A 340 5.96 27.37 -12.83
N ARG A 341 7.18 27.10 -13.29
CA ARG A 341 7.73 25.74 -13.39
C ARG A 341 8.56 25.44 -12.16
N ARG A 342 8.03 24.61 -11.25
CA ARG A 342 8.61 24.37 -9.92
C ARG A 342 9.13 22.96 -9.77
N THR A 343 10.39 22.86 -9.37
CA THR A 343 10.94 21.60 -8.90
C THR A 343 10.57 21.37 -7.44
N GLU A 344 9.81 20.32 -7.15
CA GLU A 344 9.44 19.89 -5.80
C GLU A 344 9.83 18.42 -5.62
N ALA A 345 10.41 18.06 -4.48
CA ALA A 345 10.81 16.68 -4.18
C ALA A 345 10.04 16.11 -2.97
N ALA A 346 9.37 16.97 -2.22
CA ALA A 346 8.52 16.61 -1.10
C ALA A 346 7.05 16.62 -1.52
N PHE A 347 6.66 15.64 -2.33
CA PHE A 347 5.25 15.34 -2.54
C PHE A 347 4.76 14.41 -1.41
N ASP A 348 3.57 14.65 -0.89
CA ASP A 348 2.93 13.75 0.07
C ASP A 348 2.53 12.44 -0.63
N SER A 349 2.84 11.28 -0.04
CA SER A 349 2.29 9.98 -0.50
C SER A 349 0.78 10.01 -0.33
N LEU A 350 0.03 9.85 -1.42
CA LEU A 350 -1.42 9.70 -1.32
C LEU A 350 -1.71 8.23 -1.01
N PRO A 351 -2.43 7.96 0.08
CA PRO A 351 -2.88 6.62 0.41
C PRO A 351 -3.97 6.16 -0.56
N ALA A 352 -4.15 4.85 -0.67
CA ALA A 352 -5.20 4.29 -1.49
C ALA A 352 -6.61 4.59 -0.93
N VAL A 353 -7.61 4.54 -1.79
CA VAL A 353 -9.02 4.83 -1.44
C VAL A 353 -9.88 3.57 -1.25
N ASP A 354 -9.32 2.39 -1.50
CA ASP A 354 -10.08 1.15 -1.47
C ASP A 354 -10.77 0.87 -0.14
N GLY A 355 -10.08 1.07 0.99
CA GLY A 355 -10.65 0.78 2.29
C GLY A 355 -11.82 1.71 2.60
N ALA A 356 -11.84 2.91 2.01
CA ALA A 356 -12.94 3.85 2.09
C ALA A 356 -14.14 3.44 1.20
N ILE A 357 -13.87 2.84 0.03
CA ILE A 357 -14.89 2.35 -0.89
C ILE A 357 -15.51 1.05 -0.35
N THR A 358 -14.68 0.08 0.04
CA THR A 358 -15.13 -1.19 0.66
C THR A 358 -15.98 -0.93 1.90
N ALA A 359 -15.60 0.03 2.74
CA ALA A 359 -16.41 0.38 3.92
C ALA A 359 -17.83 0.82 3.58
N ARG A 360 -18.02 1.60 2.50
CA ARG A 360 -19.34 2.05 2.04
C ARG A 360 -20.16 0.90 1.47
N ILE A 361 -19.52 0.03 0.68
CA ILE A 361 -20.16 -1.16 0.12
C ILE A 361 -20.62 -2.10 1.25
N ASP A 362 -19.76 -2.35 2.23
CA ASP A 362 -20.07 -3.22 3.37
C ASP A 362 -21.15 -2.60 4.27
N ASP A 363 -21.18 -1.27 4.44
CA ASP A 363 -22.25 -0.56 5.16
C ASP A 363 -23.65 -0.81 4.55
N VAL A 364 -23.76 -1.07 3.23
CA VAL A 364 -25.02 -1.51 2.59
C VAL A 364 -25.28 -2.98 2.84
N ARG A 365 -24.27 -3.84 2.63
CA ARG A 365 -24.39 -5.30 2.81
C ARG A 365 -24.81 -5.68 4.23
N ASP A 366 -24.25 -5.00 5.23
CA ASP A 366 -24.52 -5.24 6.65
C ASP A 366 -25.94 -4.85 7.08
N ARG A 367 -26.66 -4.06 6.27
CA ARG A 367 -28.11 -3.83 6.48
C ARG A 367 -28.94 -5.09 6.20
N ASP A 368 -28.38 -6.09 5.52
CA ASP A 368 -29.02 -7.35 5.15
C ASP A 368 -30.43 -7.11 4.58
N LEU A 369 -30.48 -6.36 3.47
CA LEU A 369 -31.75 -5.96 2.85
C LEU A 369 -32.56 -7.16 2.35
N ALA A 370 -31.91 -8.30 2.10
CA ALA A 370 -32.59 -9.56 1.78
C ALA A 370 -33.47 -10.05 2.95
N ALA A 371 -33.07 -9.80 4.20
CA ALA A 371 -33.84 -10.14 5.39
C ALA A 371 -34.72 -9.00 5.90
N ASN A 372 -34.25 -7.75 5.76
CA ASN A 372 -34.83 -6.58 6.43
C ASN A 372 -35.60 -5.62 5.51
N GLY A 373 -35.38 -5.70 4.19
CA GLY A 373 -36.01 -4.86 3.18
C GLY A 373 -37.02 -5.60 2.30
N ASP A 374 -37.40 -4.97 1.19
CA ASP A 374 -38.21 -5.58 0.13
C ASP A 374 -37.35 -6.53 -0.71
N TYR A 375 -37.59 -7.83 -0.61
CA TYR A 375 -36.84 -8.85 -1.37
C TYR A 375 -37.46 -9.14 -2.74
N ARG A 376 -36.65 -9.05 -3.80
CA ARG A 376 -36.98 -9.47 -5.17
C ARG A 376 -36.12 -10.69 -5.53
N GLY A 377 -36.73 -11.86 -5.53
CA GLY A 377 -36.05 -13.13 -5.85
C GLY A 377 -35.74 -13.35 -7.35
N SER A 378 -35.88 -12.31 -8.16
CA SER A 378 -35.49 -12.26 -9.56
C SER A 378 -35.15 -10.83 -9.94
N GLY A 379 -34.31 -10.69 -10.95
CA GLY A 379 -33.97 -9.43 -11.60
C GLY A 379 -35.15 -8.66 -12.21
N PHE A 380 -34.87 -7.46 -12.70
CA PHE A 380 -35.80 -6.62 -13.46
C PHE A 380 -35.45 -6.69 -14.95
N ASP A 381 -36.43 -6.98 -15.80
CA ASP A 381 -36.32 -6.83 -17.25
C ASP A 381 -37.35 -5.78 -17.69
N LEU A 382 -36.90 -4.53 -17.87
CA LEU A 382 -37.74 -3.39 -18.23
C LEU A 382 -37.54 -3.03 -19.71
N SER A 383 -38.61 -2.81 -20.45
CA SER A 383 -38.55 -2.56 -21.90
C SER A 383 -39.56 -1.52 -22.38
N GLY A 384 -39.42 -1.01 -23.61
CA GLY A 384 -40.32 0.00 -24.14
C GLY A 384 -40.37 1.25 -23.26
N ASP A 385 -41.53 1.50 -22.65
CA ASP A 385 -41.77 2.65 -21.76
C ASP A 385 -42.03 2.20 -20.30
N ASP A 386 -41.58 1.00 -19.92
CA ASP A 386 -41.77 0.45 -18.58
C ASP A 386 -41.11 1.34 -17.51
N VAL A 387 -41.76 1.45 -16.35
CA VAL A 387 -41.24 2.21 -15.20
C VAL A 387 -41.33 1.36 -13.94
N GLU A 388 -40.20 1.15 -13.27
CA GLU A 388 -40.12 0.55 -11.93
C GLU A 388 -39.64 1.61 -10.94
N GLU A 389 -40.26 1.67 -9.75
CA GLU A 389 -39.96 2.68 -8.74
C GLU A 389 -39.72 2.03 -7.38
N ILE A 390 -38.50 2.21 -6.87
CA ILE A 390 -37.98 1.70 -5.60
C ILE A 390 -38.15 2.79 -4.54
N ARG A 391 -39.08 2.55 -3.61
CA ARG A 391 -39.46 3.51 -2.55
C ARG A 391 -39.01 3.13 -1.15
N ASN A 392 -38.60 1.87 -0.97
CA ASN A 392 -38.09 1.35 0.29
C ASN A 392 -36.77 0.63 0.00
N ASP A 393 -36.00 0.36 1.06
CA ASP A 393 -34.84 -0.50 0.99
C ASP A 393 -35.19 -1.83 0.31
N THR A 394 -34.52 -2.13 -0.81
CA THR A 394 -34.85 -3.24 -1.70
C THR A 394 -33.61 -4.03 -2.04
N PHE A 395 -33.70 -5.36 -1.93
CA PHE A 395 -32.69 -6.30 -2.41
C PHE A 395 -33.18 -6.99 -3.68
N VAL A 396 -32.39 -6.97 -4.74
CA VAL A 396 -32.65 -7.65 -6.01
C VAL A 396 -31.66 -8.79 -6.20
N ASP A 397 -32.16 -10.02 -6.20
CA ASP A 397 -31.38 -11.23 -6.43
C ASP A 397 -31.39 -11.60 -7.92
N GLY A 398 -30.61 -10.86 -8.71
CA GLY A 398 -30.48 -11.05 -10.16
C GLY A 398 -30.20 -9.74 -10.90
N ASP A 399 -30.09 -9.86 -12.23
CA ASP A 399 -29.71 -8.75 -13.09
C ASP A 399 -30.82 -7.72 -13.27
N VAL A 400 -30.45 -6.46 -13.46
CA VAL A 400 -31.34 -5.35 -13.79
C VAL A 400 -31.04 -4.91 -15.20
N SER A 401 -32.00 -5.08 -16.11
CA SER A 401 -31.88 -4.77 -17.53
C SER A 401 -32.93 -3.72 -17.93
N LEU A 402 -32.48 -2.61 -18.52
CA LEU A 402 -33.32 -1.56 -19.07
C LEU A 402 -33.05 -1.42 -20.56
N VAL A 403 -34.08 -1.57 -21.39
CA VAL A 403 -33.99 -1.39 -22.85
C VAL A 403 -34.97 -0.33 -23.35
N ASP A 404 -34.71 0.19 -24.55
CA ASP A 404 -35.52 1.22 -25.23
C ASP A 404 -35.58 2.57 -24.48
N GLN A 405 -36.69 2.86 -23.78
CA GLN A 405 -36.96 4.06 -22.98
C GLN A 405 -37.36 3.70 -21.54
N ALA A 406 -37.07 2.47 -21.12
CA ALA A 406 -37.41 1.99 -19.79
C ALA A 406 -36.73 2.81 -18.70
N THR A 407 -37.42 2.99 -17.57
CA THR A 407 -36.92 3.79 -16.44
C THR A 407 -36.97 3.02 -15.13
N LEU A 408 -35.86 3.03 -14.39
CA LEU A 408 -35.79 2.61 -12.99
C LEU A 408 -35.61 3.87 -12.13
N ILE A 409 -36.45 4.08 -11.13
CA ILE A 409 -36.37 5.24 -10.23
C ILE A 409 -36.11 4.74 -8.81
N VAL A 410 -35.07 5.23 -8.16
CA VAL A 410 -34.81 5.03 -6.72
C VAL A 410 -35.04 6.37 -6.02
N THR A 411 -35.98 6.40 -5.07
CA THR A 411 -36.46 7.64 -4.47
C THR A 411 -35.87 7.90 -3.08
N ASP A 412 -35.90 9.15 -2.65
CA ASP A 412 -35.49 9.68 -1.33
C ASP A 412 -35.67 8.67 -0.18
N GLY A 413 -34.55 8.34 0.47
CA GLY A 413 -34.48 7.46 1.64
C GLY A 413 -34.47 5.96 1.32
N ALA A 414 -34.49 5.56 0.05
CA ALA A 414 -34.41 4.16 -0.35
C ALA A 414 -32.97 3.72 -0.66
N THR A 415 -32.61 2.53 -0.20
CA THR A 415 -31.40 1.81 -0.61
C THR A 415 -31.77 0.72 -1.63
N LEU A 416 -31.12 0.68 -2.79
CA LEU A 416 -31.23 -0.43 -3.74
C LEU A 416 -29.95 -1.26 -3.74
N HIS A 417 -30.05 -2.54 -3.37
CA HIS A 417 -28.94 -3.49 -3.45
C HIS A 417 -29.22 -4.54 -4.54
N VAL A 418 -28.44 -4.52 -5.61
CA VAL A 418 -28.54 -5.45 -6.74
C VAL A 418 -27.43 -6.50 -6.66
N ASN A 419 -27.80 -7.74 -6.37
CA ASN A 419 -26.93 -8.91 -6.44
C ASN A 419 -26.87 -9.46 -7.87
N GLY A 420 -26.35 -8.66 -8.79
CA GLY A 420 -26.32 -8.93 -10.21
C GLY A 420 -25.76 -7.75 -11.02
N THR A 421 -25.79 -7.89 -12.34
CA THR A 421 -25.37 -6.85 -13.28
C THR A 421 -26.47 -5.81 -13.46
N LEU A 422 -26.11 -4.54 -13.63
CA LEU A 422 -27.03 -3.51 -14.10
C LEU A 422 -26.66 -3.13 -15.54
N THR A 423 -27.56 -3.36 -16.48
CA THR A 423 -27.37 -3.01 -17.89
C THR A 423 -28.47 -2.04 -18.33
N ALA A 424 -28.09 -0.95 -18.97
CA ALA A 424 -29.03 -0.08 -19.65
C ALA A 424 -28.55 0.21 -21.08
N GLU A 425 -29.44 0.01 -22.04
CA GLU A 425 -29.20 0.25 -23.46
C GLU A 425 -30.45 0.84 -24.11
N GLY A 426 -30.33 1.34 -25.35
CA GLY A 426 -31.46 1.86 -26.10
C GLY A 426 -31.43 3.37 -26.31
N THR A 427 -32.58 3.88 -26.76
CA THR A 427 -32.70 5.26 -27.25
C THR A 427 -32.82 6.31 -26.15
N ALA A 428 -33.30 5.93 -24.95
CA ALA A 428 -33.43 6.82 -23.80
C ALA A 428 -33.65 6.07 -22.46
N SER A 429 -33.10 4.87 -22.28
CA SER A 429 -33.24 4.14 -21.02
C SER A 429 -32.56 4.87 -19.86
N ARG A 430 -33.13 4.78 -18.66
CA ARG A 430 -32.71 5.63 -17.55
C ARG A 430 -32.78 4.97 -16.17
N VAL A 431 -31.71 5.10 -15.40
CA VAL A 431 -31.74 4.94 -13.95
C VAL A 431 -31.75 6.32 -13.31
N GLU A 432 -32.77 6.63 -12.54
CA GLU A 432 -32.96 7.91 -11.87
C GLU A 432 -32.78 7.75 -10.36
N LEU A 433 -31.81 8.48 -9.80
CA LEU A 433 -31.58 8.58 -8.36
C LEU A 433 -32.22 9.90 -7.88
N ASP A 434 -33.49 9.85 -7.50
CA ASP A 434 -34.24 11.01 -7.02
C ASP A 434 -34.08 11.13 -5.51
N SER A 435 -33.00 11.80 -5.10
CA SER A 435 -32.68 12.06 -3.70
C SER A 435 -33.72 12.91 -2.97
N GLY A 436 -34.58 13.64 -3.70
CA GLY A 436 -35.40 14.69 -3.10
C GLY A 436 -34.53 15.59 -2.19
N GLY A 437 -34.89 15.71 -0.92
CA GLY A 437 -34.07 16.46 0.05
C GLY A 437 -33.19 15.60 0.96
N GLY A 438 -33.10 14.29 0.72
CA GLY A 438 -32.38 13.33 1.55
C GLY A 438 -31.31 12.59 0.78
N ASP A 439 -31.15 11.29 1.06
CA ASP A 439 -30.08 10.45 0.54
C ASP A 439 -30.68 9.25 -0.22
N VAL A 440 -30.08 8.88 -1.35
CA VAL A 440 -30.40 7.67 -2.13
C VAL A 440 -29.13 6.87 -2.33
N GLU A 441 -29.19 5.57 -2.12
CA GLU A 441 -28.01 4.70 -2.23
C GLU A 441 -28.31 3.51 -3.13
N VAL A 442 -27.41 3.25 -4.07
CA VAL A 442 -27.47 2.09 -4.96
C VAL A 442 -26.16 1.34 -4.87
N LEU A 443 -26.23 0.04 -4.55
CA LEU A 443 -25.11 -0.90 -4.63
C LEU A 443 -25.39 -1.93 -5.72
N THR A 444 -24.48 -2.09 -6.66
CA THR A 444 -24.45 -3.22 -7.61
C THR A 444 -23.27 -4.12 -7.32
N GLU A 445 -23.53 -5.40 -7.08
CA GLU A 445 -22.49 -6.43 -6.87
C GLU A 445 -21.82 -6.87 -8.18
N GLY A 446 -22.52 -6.70 -9.31
CA GLY A 446 -21.98 -6.96 -10.64
C GLY A 446 -21.76 -5.67 -11.44
N ALA A 447 -21.26 -5.84 -12.65
CA ALA A 447 -20.92 -4.74 -13.54
C ALA A 447 -22.09 -3.80 -13.82
N VAL A 448 -21.77 -2.52 -14.06
CA VAL A 448 -22.70 -1.52 -14.59
C VAL A 448 -22.30 -1.23 -16.03
N ASN A 449 -23.19 -1.53 -16.98
CA ASN A 449 -22.94 -1.34 -18.40
C ASN A 449 -23.99 -0.39 -19.01
N LEU A 450 -23.54 0.76 -19.48
CA LEU A 450 -24.38 1.74 -20.16
C LEU A 450 -23.94 1.87 -21.63
N THR A 451 -24.86 1.67 -22.56
CA THR A 451 -24.57 1.80 -23.99
C THR A 451 -25.60 2.66 -24.71
N GLU A 452 -25.30 3.04 -25.95
CA GLU A 452 -26.15 3.89 -26.78
C GLU A 452 -26.46 5.24 -26.12
N ASN A 453 -27.70 5.51 -25.71
CA ASN A 453 -28.10 6.77 -25.06
C ASN A 453 -28.54 6.55 -23.59
N ALA A 454 -28.17 5.41 -22.99
CA ALA A 454 -28.56 5.08 -21.63
C ALA A 454 -27.99 6.10 -20.63
N THR A 455 -28.77 6.41 -19.59
CA THR A 455 -28.39 7.44 -18.61
C THR A 455 -28.59 6.97 -17.18
N ILE A 456 -27.57 7.14 -16.33
CA ILE A 456 -27.75 7.24 -14.88
C ILE A 456 -27.82 8.72 -14.53
N ARG A 457 -28.84 9.16 -13.80
CA ARG A 457 -29.01 10.57 -13.43
C ARG A 457 -29.45 10.74 -11.98
N SER A 458 -28.70 11.52 -11.21
CA SER A 458 -29.14 12.00 -9.90
C SER A 458 -29.86 13.34 -9.99
N LEU A 459 -30.86 13.52 -9.14
CA LEU A 459 -31.60 14.77 -8.97
C LEU A 459 -32.22 14.85 -7.57
N GLY A 460 -32.85 15.98 -7.26
CA GLY A 460 -33.64 16.18 -6.04
C GLY A 460 -33.12 17.29 -5.13
N GLY A 461 -31.82 17.54 -5.14
CA GLY A 461 -31.14 18.52 -4.27
C GLY A 461 -30.44 17.92 -3.04
N GLY A 462 -30.50 16.59 -2.87
CA GLY A 462 -29.83 15.83 -1.83
C GLY A 462 -28.54 15.14 -2.30
N ASN A 463 -28.20 14.02 -1.65
CA ASN A 463 -27.06 13.18 -2.04
C ASN A 463 -27.54 11.88 -2.69
N ALA A 464 -26.78 11.42 -3.67
CA ALA A 464 -26.93 10.12 -4.26
C ALA A 464 -25.59 9.39 -4.23
N ASP A 465 -25.60 8.13 -3.83
CA ASP A 465 -24.45 7.24 -3.83
C ASP A 465 -24.69 6.08 -4.80
N LEU A 466 -23.75 5.88 -5.72
CA LEU A 466 -23.70 4.73 -6.61
C LEU A 466 -22.41 3.95 -6.33
N SER A 467 -22.53 2.78 -5.72
CA SER A 467 -21.43 1.85 -5.49
C SER A 467 -21.49 0.69 -6.48
N VAL A 468 -20.40 0.45 -7.19
CA VAL A 468 -20.23 -0.62 -8.18
C VAL A 468 -19.09 -1.52 -7.72
N ASP A 469 -19.40 -2.70 -7.18
CA ASP A 469 -18.37 -3.66 -6.73
C ASP A 469 -17.85 -4.58 -7.87
N ASP A 470 -17.77 -4.01 -9.07
CA ASP A 470 -17.28 -4.65 -10.31
C ASP A 470 -16.94 -3.52 -11.30
N SER A 471 -16.84 -3.84 -12.58
CA SER A 471 -16.56 -2.91 -13.67
C SER A 471 -17.71 -1.92 -13.93
N LEU A 472 -17.33 -0.71 -14.37
CA LEU A 472 -18.24 0.34 -14.83
C LEU A 472 -17.87 0.72 -16.27
N SER A 473 -18.75 0.44 -17.22
CA SER A 473 -18.53 0.73 -18.64
C SER A 473 -19.60 1.67 -19.20
N LEU A 474 -19.16 2.71 -19.89
CA LEU A 474 -20.01 3.63 -20.66
C LEU A 474 -19.52 3.68 -22.11
N ALA A 475 -20.41 3.43 -23.08
CA ALA A 475 -20.08 3.49 -24.50
C ALA A 475 -21.16 4.20 -25.34
N GLY A 476 -20.80 4.61 -26.56
CA GLY A 476 -21.69 5.37 -27.45
C GLY A 476 -21.86 6.82 -26.98
N THR A 477 -23.06 7.17 -26.51
CA THR A 477 -23.36 8.48 -25.91
C THR A 477 -23.97 8.33 -24.51
N ALA A 478 -23.71 7.19 -23.87
CA ALA A 478 -24.17 6.90 -22.53
C ALA A 478 -23.67 7.97 -21.56
N SER A 479 -24.45 8.25 -20.52
CA SER A 479 -24.09 9.32 -19.57
C SER A 479 -24.40 9.01 -18.11
N VAL A 480 -23.54 9.53 -17.24
CA VAL A 480 -23.80 9.68 -15.80
C VAL A 480 -23.90 11.17 -15.50
N THR A 481 -25.02 11.61 -14.92
CA THR A 481 -25.30 13.06 -14.76
C THR A 481 -25.84 13.41 -13.39
N THR A 482 -25.65 14.65 -12.96
CA THR A 482 -26.20 15.18 -11.70
C THR A 482 -27.04 16.42 -11.95
N GLY A 483 -27.96 16.74 -11.03
CA GLY A 483 -28.64 18.03 -11.00
C GLY A 483 -27.73 19.15 -10.45
N ALA A 484 -27.98 20.41 -10.83
CA ALA A 484 -27.18 21.56 -10.41
C ALA A 484 -27.12 21.82 -8.89
N ASP A 485 -28.00 21.17 -8.12
CA ASP A 485 -28.10 21.21 -6.66
C ASP A 485 -27.95 19.83 -6.00
N THR A 486 -27.65 18.78 -6.77
CA THR A 486 -27.60 17.39 -6.30
C THR A 486 -26.18 16.86 -6.35
N ARG A 487 -25.71 16.26 -5.25
CA ARG A 487 -24.41 15.61 -5.19
C ARG A 487 -24.54 14.13 -5.58
N LEU A 488 -23.70 13.65 -6.48
CA LEU A 488 -23.53 12.23 -6.79
C LEU A 488 -22.11 11.80 -6.42
N GLU A 489 -21.99 10.77 -5.60
CA GLU A 489 -20.74 10.04 -5.40
C GLU A 489 -20.82 8.68 -6.12
N VAL A 490 -19.83 8.39 -6.95
CA VAL A 490 -19.65 7.10 -7.62
C VAL A 490 -18.45 6.41 -6.98
N HIS A 491 -18.63 5.21 -6.44
CA HIS A 491 -17.58 4.40 -5.84
C HIS A 491 -17.43 3.11 -6.64
N ASN A 492 -16.23 2.78 -7.09
CA ASN A 492 -16.01 1.63 -7.96
C ASN A 492 -14.76 0.81 -7.55
N THR A 493 -14.84 -0.51 -7.70
CA THR A 493 -13.75 -1.43 -7.35
C THR A 493 -13.14 -2.17 -8.54
N GLY A 494 -13.89 -2.39 -9.62
CA GLY A 494 -13.40 -3.00 -10.87
C GLY A 494 -13.02 -1.99 -11.94
N ASP A 495 -12.52 -2.45 -13.09
CA ASP A 495 -12.07 -1.58 -14.19
C ASP A 495 -13.16 -0.59 -14.65
N ILE A 496 -12.73 0.60 -15.07
CA ILE A 496 -13.62 1.63 -15.64
C ILE A 496 -13.23 1.87 -17.08
N ASP A 497 -14.21 1.72 -17.99
CA ASP A 497 -14.04 1.96 -19.42
C ASP A 497 -15.05 3.02 -19.89
N ILE A 498 -14.57 4.14 -20.44
CA ILE A 498 -15.41 5.20 -21.00
C ILE A 498 -15.02 5.44 -22.46
N ASP A 499 -15.91 5.03 -23.35
CA ASP A 499 -15.65 4.95 -24.79
C ASP A 499 -16.55 5.86 -25.62
N ASP A 500 -16.09 6.14 -26.85
CA ASP A 500 -16.79 6.95 -27.85
C ASP A 500 -17.07 8.39 -27.34
N ALA A 501 -18.34 8.79 -27.30
CA ALA A 501 -18.82 10.09 -26.86
C ALA A 501 -19.57 10.00 -25.53
N ALA A 502 -19.25 8.98 -24.72
CA ALA A 502 -19.78 8.83 -23.39
C ALA A 502 -19.33 9.99 -22.48
N SER A 503 -20.12 10.24 -21.42
CA SER A 503 -19.83 11.37 -20.53
C SER A 503 -20.23 11.12 -19.08
N MET A 504 -19.49 11.74 -18.15
CA MET A 504 -19.85 11.82 -16.74
C MET A 504 -19.83 13.29 -16.32
N THR A 505 -20.98 13.93 -16.16
CA THR A 505 -21.06 15.39 -16.05
C THR A 505 -21.95 15.90 -14.94
N ALA A 506 -21.40 16.82 -14.14
CA ALA A 506 -22.18 17.68 -13.26
C ALA A 506 -22.86 18.82 -14.04
N ASP A 507 -24.13 19.08 -13.74
CA ASP A 507 -24.88 20.16 -14.39
C ASP A 507 -24.30 21.54 -14.03
N GLU A 508 -24.45 22.48 -14.96
CA GLU A 508 -23.89 23.84 -14.89
C GLU A 508 -22.36 23.91 -14.66
N ASP A 509 -21.61 22.88 -15.09
CA ASP A 509 -20.17 22.75 -14.89
C ASP A 509 -19.74 22.77 -13.40
N LYS A 510 -20.66 22.47 -12.47
CA LYS A 510 -20.39 22.46 -11.02
C LYS A 510 -19.66 21.19 -10.62
N SER A 511 -18.36 21.12 -10.84
CA SER A 511 -17.56 19.91 -10.59
C SER A 511 -17.64 19.42 -9.13
N GLY A 512 -17.98 20.29 -8.19
CA GLY A 512 -18.33 19.93 -6.82
C GLY A 512 -19.53 18.98 -6.67
N ASN A 513 -20.34 18.73 -7.69
CA ASN A 513 -21.54 17.90 -7.58
C ASN A 513 -21.38 16.46 -8.10
N LEU A 514 -20.27 16.11 -8.77
CA LEU A 514 -20.02 14.75 -9.24
C LEU A 514 -18.63 14.28 -8.82
N TRP A 515 -18.57 13.28 -7.94
CA TRP A 515 -17.32 12.78 -7.39
C TRP A 515 -17.19 11.28 -7.67
N THR A 516 -16.14 10.90 -8.39
CA THR A 516 -15.86 9.51 -8.74
C THR A 516 -14.61 9.05 -7.99
N TYR A 517 -14.79 8.04 -7.14
CA TYR A 517 -13.72 7.33 -6.45
C TYR A 517 -13.58 5.94 -7.05
N SER A 518 -12.35 5.54 -7.40
CA SER A 518 -12.11 4.20 -7.90
C SER A 518 -10.90 3.57 -7.23
N SER A 519 -11.02 2.26 -7.03
CA SER A 519 -9.93 1.39 -6.60
C SER A 519 -9.46 0.41 -7.67
N ALA A 520 -9.95 0.57 -8.90
CA ALA A 520 -9.56 -0.20 -10.07
C ALA A 520 -8.04 -0.17 -10.28
N ASP A 521 -7.49 -1.23 -10.86
CA ASP A 521 -6.09 -1.21 -11.32
C ASP A 521 -5.94 -0.31 -12.56
N THR A 522 -6.89 -0.42 -13.50
CA THR A 522 -6.86 0.28 -14.79
C THR A 522 -8.15 1.07 -15.01
N ILE A 523 -8.00 2.28 -15.56
CA ILE A 523 -9.10 3.15 -15.95
C ILE A 523 -8.80 3.66 -17.35
N GLU A 524 -9.69 3.36 -18.30
CA GLU A 524 -9.52 3.67 -19.71
C GLU A 524 -10.55 4.71 -20.18
N PHE A 525 -10.06 5.73 -20.87
CA PHE A 525 -10.87 6.72 -21.56
C PHE A 525 -10.45 6.72 -23.04
N GLU A 526 -11.33 6.27 -23.94
CA GLU A 526 -11.09 6.22 -25.39
C GLU A 526 -12.11 7.11 -26.13
N GLY A 527 -11.68 8.33 -26.48
CA GLY A 527 -12.53 9.31 -27.15
C GLY A 527 -12.86 8.95 -28.60
N GLY A 528 -14.11 9.16 -29.02
CA GLY A 528 -14.47 9.06 -30.44
C GLY A 528 -13.91 10.23 -31.25
N VAL A 529 -13.36 9.96 -32.45
CA VAL A 529 -12.82 11.01 -33.34
C VAL A 529 -13.90 12.07 -33.67
N GLY A 530 -13.72 13.29 -33.13
CA GLY A 530 -14.61 14.44 -33.31
C GLY A 530 -15.83 14.49 -32.39
N ASN A 531 -15.98 13.53 -31.48
CA ASN A 531 -16.90 13.57 -30.34
C ASN A 531 -16.22 12.84 -29.16
N GLY A 532 -15.25 13.52 -28.54
CA GLY A 532 -14.48 12.98 -27.42
C GLY A 532 -15.30 12.73 -26.14
N VAL A 533 -14.64 12.11 -25.16
CA VAL A 533 -15.19 11.91 -23.82
C VAL A 533 -15.24 13.25 -23.07
N ARG A 534 -16.39 13.53 -22.42
CA ARG A 534 -16.53 14.71 -21.54
C ARG A 534 -16.69 14.29 -20.08
N PHE A 535 -15.87 14.87 -19.22
CA PHE A 535 -15.98 14.71 -17.78
C PHE A 535 -16.15 16.06 -17.07
N THR A 536 -17.10 16.18 -16.16
CA THR A 536 -17.26 17.35 -15.28
C THR A 536 -17.48 16.90 -13.85
N GLY A 537 -16.46 17.03 -13.02
CA GLY A 537 -16.47 16.52 -11.65
C GLY A 537 -15.08 16.45 -11.02
N MET A 538 -14.97 15.64 -9.98
CA MET A 538 -13.69 15.13 -9.49
C MET A 538 -13.58 13.63 -9.80
N PHE A 539 -12.40 13.22 -10.27
CA PHE A 539 -12.01 11.81 -10.39
C PHE A 539 -10.79 11.55 -9.52
N TYR A 540 -10.94 10.72 -8.49
CA TYR A 540 -9.91 10.49 -7.47
C TYR A 540 -9.64 9.00 -7.26
N ALA A 541 -8.59 8.52 -7.93
CA ALA A 541 -8.15 7.13 -7.93
C ALA A 541 -6.62 7.06 -7.78
N PRO A 542 -6.06 7.48 -6.63
CA PRO A 542 -4.63 7.73 -6.46
C PRO A 542 -3.75 6.47 -6.54
N GLN A 543 -4.34 5.27 -6.59
CA GLN A 543 -3.64 3.99 -6.81
C GLN A 543 -3.83 3.40 -8.21
N SER A 544 -4.58 4.06 -9.10
CA SER A 544 -5.00 3.52 -10.39
C SER A 544 -4.18 4.08 -11.53
N ALA A 545 -3.95 3.27 -12.57
CA ALA A 545 -3.35 3.71 -13.81
C ALA A 545 -4.44 4.19 -14.79
N ALA A 546 -4.33 5.43 -15.26
CA ALA A 546 -5.23 5.98 -16.26
C ALA A 546 -4.62 5.94 -17.67
N SER A 547 -5.35 5.41 -18.63
CA SER A 547 -5.03 5.48 -20.06
C SER A 547 -6.02 6.41 -20.76
N LEU A 548 -5.48 7.43 -21.43
CA LEU A 548 -6.23 8.50 -22.06
C LEU A 548 -5.90 8.49 -23.56
N ALA A 549 -6.87 8.18 -24.40
CA ALA A 549 -6.72 8.16 -25.85
C ALA A 549 -7.70 9.13 -26.55
N ASP A 550 -7.26 9.66 -27.70
CA ASP A 550 -8.05 10.55 -28.56
C ASP A 550 -8.54 11.84 -27.84
N GLU A 551 -9.73 12.34 -28.17
CA GLU A 551 -10.25 13.64 -27.71
C GLU A 551 -10.90 13.54 -26.33
N MET A 552 -10.50 14.40 -25.39
CA MET A 552 -11.05 14.47 -24.03
C MET A 552 -11.19 15.90 -23.52
N GLU A 553 -12.30 16.17 -22.86
CA GLU A 553 -12.61 17.46 -22.24
C GLU A 553 -12.91 17.26 -20.74
N ILE A 554 -12.08 17.82 -19.87
CA ILE A 554 -12.12 17.60 -18.43
C ILE A 554 -12.39 18.91 -17.71
N TYR A 555 -13.44 18.95 -16.88
CA TYR A 555 -13.80 20.07 -16.03
C TYR A 555 -13.72 19.66 -14.56
N GLY A 556 -12.76 20.20 -13.81
CA GLY A 556 -12.53 19.89 -12.41
C GLY A 556 -11.16 19.29 -12.15
N SER A 557 -11.08 18.13 -11.48
CA SER A 557 -9.81 17.59 -10.96
C SER A 557 -9.66 16.09 -11.18
N PHE A 558 -8.52 15.67 -11.74
CA PHE A 558 -8.11 14.28 -11.96
C PHE A 558 -6.90 13.92 -11.09
N THR A 559 -7.00 12.83 -10.33
CA THR A 559 -5.91 12.29 -9.52
C THR A 559 -5.76 10.79 -9.74
N PHE A 560 -4.61 10.39 -10.29
CA PHE A 560 -4.29 9.00 -10.63
C PHE A 560 -2.84 8.65 -10.26
N GLU A 561 -2.50 7.37 -10.14
CA GLU A 561 -1.11 6.94 -9.92
C GLU A 561 -0.23 7.31 -11.12
N THR A 562 -0.67 6.94 -12.31
CA THR A 562 0.06 7.16 -13.56
C THR A 562 -0.90 7.55 -14.67
N PHE A 563 -0.40 8.32 -15.64
CA PHE A 563 -1.12 8.58 -16.89
C PHE A 563 -0.32 8.02 -18.07
N SER A 564 -1.00 7.33 -18.97
CA SER A 564 -0.54 7.02 -20.32
C SER A 564 -1.44 7.70 -21.35
N PHE A 565 -0.85 8.06 -22.48
CA PHE A 565 -1.53 8.78 -23.54
C PHE A 565 -1.28 8.09 -24.88
N ASP A 566 -2.31 7.97 -25.72
CA ASP A 566 -2.22 7.47 -27.09
C ASP A 566 -2.99 8.40 -28.04
N ASP A 567 -2.27 9.05 -28.95
CA ASP A 567 -2.78 10.08 -29.88
C ASP A 567 -3.80 11.06 -29.24
N ALA A 568 -3.53 11.50 -28.00
CA ALA A 568 -4.50 12.22 -27.18
C ALA A 568 -4.54 13.74 -27.47
N GLU A 569 -5.75 14.30 -27.58
CA GLU A 569 -6.07 15.73 -27.58
C GLU A 569 -6.86 16.07 -26.32
N ILE A 570 -6.27 16.80 -25.37
CA ILE A 570 -6.83 16.96 -24.02
C ILE A 570 -7.01 18.45 -23.69
N ASP A 571 -8.24 18.82 -23.36
CA ASP A 571 -8.57 20.13 -22.81
C ASP A 571 -8.96 19.98 -21.32
N ILE A 572 -8.22 20.66 -20.44
CA ILE A 572 -8.39 20.60 -18.98
C ILE A 572 -8.80 21.98 -18.48
N HIS A 573 -9.95 22.05 -17.83
CA HIS A 573 -10.49 23.24 -17.19
C HIS A 573 -10.56 22.96 -15.68
N TYR A 574 -9.55 23.39 -14.94
CA TYR A 574 -9.53 23.22 -13.50
C TYR A 574 -10.61 24.09 -12.84
N ASP A 575 -11.50 23.48 -12.07
CA ASP A 575 -12.49 24.19 -11.26
C ASP A 575 -11.86 24.62 -9.93
N GLU A 576 -11.59 25.93 -9.78
CA GLU A 576 -10.96 26.54 -8.61
C GLU A 576 -11.81 26.38 -7.34
N SER A 577 -13.11 26.14 -7.47
CA SER A 577 -13.99 25.86 -6.33
C SER A 577 -13.57 24.59 -5.58
N LEU A 578 -12.91 23.65 -6.24
CA LEU A 578 -12.40 22.40 -5.64
C LEU A 578 -11.14 22.62 -4.79
N GLN A 579 -10.48 23.78 -4.87
CA GLN A 579 -9.19 24.02 -4.23
C GLN A 579 -9.21 23.79 -2.72
N THR A 580 -10.34 24.04 -2.07
CA THR A 580 -10.54 23.82 -0.63
C THR A 580 -11.27 22.52 -0.30
N GLU A 581 -11.80 21.83 -1.30
CA GLU A 581 -12.51 20.58 -1.13
C GLU A 581 -11.55 19.43 -0.86
N GLN A 582 -11.99 18.48 -0.03
CA GLN A 582 -11.22 17.31 0.34
C GLN A 582 -11.98 16.04 0.00
N PRO A 583 -11.33 15.03 -0.62
CA PRO A 583 -11.89 13.69 -0.77
C PRO A 583 -12.46 13.19 0.57
N PHE A 584 -13.63 12.56 0.50
CA PHE A 584 -14.40 12.08 1.65
C PHE A 584 -14.72 13.16 2.69
N GLU A 585 -14.92 14.41 2.24
CA GLU A 585 -15.21 15.59 3.08
C GLU A 585 -14.13 15.87 4.14
N GLY A 586 -12.90 15.41 3.90
CA GLY A 586 -11.80 15.52 4.86
C GLY A 586 -11.92 14.56 6.05
N ASN A 587 -12.89 13.63 6.03
CA ASN A 587 -13.01 12.60 7.04
C ASN A 587 -11.81 11.65 6.98
N SER A 588 -11.48 11.10 8.15
CA SER A 588 -10.41 10.11 8.21
C SER A 588 -10.93 8.74 7.77
N VAL A 589 -10.42 8.23 6.65
CA VAL A 589 -10.88 6.99 6.01
C VAL A 589 -9.91 5.82 6.20
N PRO A 590 -10.39 4.56 6.15
CA PRO A 590 -9.55 3.37 6.31
C PRO A 590 -8.45 3.27 5.23
N VAL A 591 -7.30 2.71 5.62
CA VAL A 591 -6.13 2.46 4.74
C VAL A 591 -5.86 0.95 4.72
N VAL A 592 -5.52 0.38 5.88
CA VAL A 592 -5.47 -1.08 6.04
C VAL A 592 -6.88 -1.65 6.07
N SER A 593 -7.26 -2.40 5.05
CA SER A 593 -8.55 -3.08 5.00
C SER A 593 -8.51 -4.47 5.60
N HIS A 594 -7.40 -5.22 5.58
CA HIS A 594 -7.40 -6.60 6.10
C HIS A 594 -6.18 -6.95 6.97
N LEU A 595 -6.42 -7.72 8.02
CA LEU A 595 -5.38 -8.25 8.92
C LEU A 595 -5.49 -9.76 9.05
N HIS A 596 -4.50 -10.45 8.52
CA HIS A 596 -4.36 -11.89 8.58
C HIS A 596 -3.15 -12.24 9.43
N VAL A 597 -3.39 -12.78 10.62
CA VAL A 597 -2.32 -13.24 11.51
C VAL A 597 -2.60 -14.69 11.84
N SER A 598 -1.62 -15.55 11.59
CA SER A 598 -1.68 -16.95 11.96
C SER A 598 -0.52 -17.32 12.86
N ARG A 599 -0.74 -18.29 13.74
CA ARG A 599 0.27 -18.85 14.62
C ARG A 599 0.53 -20.30 14.23
N HIS A 600 1.79 -20.64 14.05
CA HIS A 600 2.24 -21.97 13.68
C HIS A 600 3.26 -22.50 14.70
N GLY A 601 2.84 -23.47 15.51
CA GLY A 601 3.68 -24.07 16.55
C GLY A 601 4.64 -25.11 16.00
N VAL A 602 5.93 -24.95 16.33
CA VAL A 602 6.99 -25.94 16.06
C VAL A 602 7.70 -26.34 17.35
N VAL A 603 8.16 -27.58 17.42
CA VAL A 603 9.02 -28.11 18.48
C VAL A 603 10.41 -28.31 17.91
N VAL A 604 11.42 -27.83 18.63
CA VAL A 604 12.83 -27.90 18.23
C VAL A 604 13.60 -28.70 19.28
N GLU A 605 14.20 -29.81 18.89
CA GLU A 605 14.89 -30.73 19.79
C GLU A 605 16.21 -31.22 19.18
N SER A 606 17.06 -31.85 19.99
CA SER A 606 18.24 -32.55 19.48
C SER A 606 17.79 -33.86 18.80
N ASP A 607 18.39 -34.19 17.66
CA ASP A 607 18.09 -35.46 16.95
C ASP A 607 18.72 -36.71 17.60
#